data_AF-A0AAD6LCY5-F1
#
_entry.id   AF-A0AAD6LCY5-F1
#
_cell.length_a   1.000
_cell.length_b   1.000
_cell.length_c   1.000
_cell.angle_alpha   90.00
_cell.angle_beta   90.00
_cell.angle_gamma   90.00
#
_symmetry.space_group_name_H-M   'P 1'
#
loop_
_entity.id
_entity.type
_entity.pdbx_description
1 polymer ?
#
loop_
_entity_poly.entity_id
_entity_poly.type
_entity_poly.pdbx_seq_one_letter_code
_entity_poly.pdbx_strand_id
1 'polypeptide(L)'
;MDCILEIGYFGRKEAIEAMLREGLIKKLVELQRSELGEDLIDTGMFDDEKERGKGEKEFLESHPFASCVARFAVQLEVGEGLRQREKRAFKQEILKRVREACVSDAEAATVTAEVLWGSSP
;
A
#
# COMPACT_ATOMS: atom_id res chain seq x y z
N MET A 1 -14.05 9.26 28.00
CA MET A 1 -13.94 9.38 26.53
C MET A 1 -12.48 9.30 26.09
N ASP A 2 -11.53 9.86 26.85
CA ASP A 2 -10.09 9.79 26.55
C ASP A 2 -9.55 8.36 26.41
N CYS A 3 -9.98 7.44 27.28
CA CYS A 3 -9.58 6.04 27.21
C CYS A 3 -9.99 5.33 25.90
N ILE A 4 -11.12 5.70 25.27
CA ILE A 4 -11.58 5.08 24.02
C ILE A 4 -10.72 5.56 22.84
N LEU A 5 -10.36 6.85 22.83
CA LEU A 5 -9.47 7.44 21.84
C LEU A 5 -8.04 6.88 21.96
N GLU A 6 -7.57 6.64 23.19
CA GLU A 6 -6.30 5.98 23.46
C GLU A 6 -6.30 4.53 22.96
N ILE A 7 -7.35 3.74 23.25
CA ILE A 7 -7.47 2.35 22.76
C ILE A 7 -7.45 2.31 21.22
N GLY A 8 -8.18 3.21 20.54
CA GLY A 8 -8.17 3.28 19.08
C GLY A 8 -6.81 3.68 18.49
N TYR A 9 -6.15 4.66 19.11
CA TYR A 9 -4.82 5.14 18.71
C TYR A 9 -3.73 4.08 18.92
N PHE A 10 -3.62 3.53 20.13
CA PHE A 10 -2.63 2.50 20.45
C PHE A 10 -2.90 1.21 19.68
N GLY A 11 -4.17 0.81 19.56
CA GLY A 11 -4.55 -0.40 18.82
C GLY A 11 -4.14 -0.37 17.36
N ARG A 12 -4.36 0.75 16.64
CA ARG A 12 -3.96 0.85 15.23
C ARG A 12 -2.44 0.83 15.08
N LYS A 13 -1.73 1.58 15.92
CA LYS A 13 -0.26 1.62 15.91
C LYS A 13 0.34 0.24 16.16
N GLU A 14 -0.10 -0.44 17.22
CA GLU A 14 0.36 -1.78 17.59
C GLU A 14 0.06 -2.80 16.49
N ALA A 15 -1.12 -2.74 15.87
CA ALA A 15 -1.48 -3.61 14.76
C ALA A 15 -0.54 -3.42 13.56
N ILE A 16 -0.26 -2.16 13.17
CA ILE A 16 0.66 -1.86 12.07
C ILE A 16 2.08 -2.34 12.41
N GLU A 17 2.56 -2.08 13.62
CA GLU A 17 3.87 -2.55 14.08
C GLU A 17 3.98 -4.08 14.05
N ALA A 18 2.94 -4.78 14.50
CA ALA A 18 2.88 -6.24 14.44
C ALA A 18 2.87 -6.74 13.00
N MET A 19 2.06 -6.15 12.11
CA MET A 19 2.03 -6.50 10.69
C MET A 19 3.40 -6.33 10.03
N LEU A 20 4.08 -5.22 10.29
CA LEU A 20 5.41 -4.94 9.76
C LEU A 20 6.47 -5.91 10.32
N ARG A 21 6.38 -6.27 11.60
CA ARG A 21 7.24 -7.28 12.24
C ARG A 21 7.05 -8.66 11.64
N GLU A 22 5.82 -9.05 11.33
CA GLU A 22 5.45 -10.32 10.69
C GLU A 22 5.70 -10.35 9.17
N GLY A 23 6.45 -9.36 8.66
CA GLY A 23 6.90 -9.32 7.27
C GLY A 23 5.80 -9.02 6.26
N LEU A 24 4.74 -8.28 6.63
CA LEU A 24 3.63 -7.96 5.73
C LEU A 24 4.11 -7.41 4.38
N ILE A 25 5.07 -6.47 4.37
CA ILE A 25 5.54 -5.85 3.12
C ILE A 25 6.17 -6.87 2.18
N LYS A 26 6.97 -7.81 2.71
CA LYS A 26 7.56 -8.87 1.90
C LYS A 26 6.47 -9.73 1.25
N LYS A 27 5.45 -10.13 2.02
CA LYS A 27 4.31 -10.90 1.51
C LYS A 27 3.53 -10.13 0.44
N LEU A 28 3.30 -8.83 0.63
CA LEU A 28 2.61 -7.99 -0.35
C LEU A 28 3.41 -7.84 -1.65
N VAL A 29 4.73 -7.67 -1.58
CA VAL A 29 5.60 -7.63 -2.77
C VAL A 29 5.59 -8.97 -3.51
N GLU A 30 5.65 -10.10 -2.79
CA GLU A 30 5.53 -11.43 -3.39
C GLU A 30 4.17 -11.65 -4.06
N LEU A 31 3.08 -11.15 -3.46
CA LEU A 31 1.73 -11.23 -4.01
C LEU A 31 1.55 -10.33 -5.24
N GLN A 32 2.12 -9.12 -5.24
CA GLN A 32 2.12 -8.23 -6.41
C GLN A 32 2.90 -8.83 -7.59
N ARG A 33 3.85 -9.73 -7.33
CA ARG A 33 4.55 -10.46 -8.40
C ARG A 33 3.80 -11.67 -8.94
N SER A 34 2.77 -12.14 -8.23
CA SER A 34 2.01 -13.32 -8.63
C SER A 34 1.11 -13.02 -9.83
N GLU A 35 0.54 -14.06 -10.44
CA GLU A 35 -0.46 -13.94 -11.51
C GLU A 35 -1.68 -13.08 -11.09
N LEU A 36 -1.92 -12.93 -9.79
CA LEU A 36 -3.00 -12.10 -9.22
C LEU A 36 -2.55 -10.66 -8.89
N GLY A 37 -1.33 -10.28 -9.29
CA GLY A 37 -0.64 -9.06 -8.87
C GLY A 37 -0.21 -8.11 -9.99
N GLU A 38 -0.52 -8.42 -11.26
CA GLU A 38 -0.09 -7.65 -12.44
C GLU A 38 -0.12 -6.12 -12.25
N ASP A 39 0.89 -5.44 -12.78
CA ASP A 39 1.03 -3.99 -12.67
C ASP A 39 -0.11 -3.27 -13.39
N LEU A 40 -0.74 -2.32 -12.70
CA LEU A 40 -1.80 -1.45 -13.26
C LEU A 40 -1.35 -0.62 -14.48
N ILE A 41 -0.04 -0.61 -14.77
CA ILE A 41 0.56 0.12 -15.89
C ILE A 41 0.16 -0.48 -17.25
N ASP A 42 -0.19 -1.78 -17.33
CA ASP A 42 -0.62 -2.40 -18.60
C ASP A 42 -2.10 -2.15 -18.94
N THR A 43 -2.85 -1.49 -18.05
CA THR A 43 -4.21 -1.00 -18.32
C THR A 43 -4.17 0.29 -19.15
N GLY A 44 -3.57 0.21 -20.33
CA GLY A 44 -3.53 1.29 -21.29
C GLY A 44 -4.92 1.62 -21.85
N MET A 45 -5.29 2.90 -21.72
CA MET A 45 -6.14 3.67 -22.65
C MET A 45 -7.67 3.45 -22.63
N PHE A 46 -8.37 4.08 -21.68
CA PHE A 46 -9.72 4.57 -21.92
C PHE A 46 -9.82 6.03 -21.44
N ASP A 47 -9.96 6.94 -22.41
CA ASP A 47 -9.98 8.41 -22.25
C ASP A 47 -11.27 8.95 -21.61
N ASP A 48 -12.17 8.09 -21.11
CA ASP A 48 -13.43 8.50 -20.47
C ASP A 48 -13.45 8.17 -18.97
N GLU A 49 -13.52 9.21 -18.13
CA GLU A 49 -13.54 9.13 -16.66
C GLU A 49 -14.64 8.22 -16.08
N LYS A 50 -15.75 8.02 -16.81
CA LYS A 50 -16.86 7.16 -16.39
C LYS A 50 -16.62 5.68 -16.65
N GLU A 51 -15.78 5.32 -17.61
CA GLU A 51 -15.44 3.92 -17.93
C GLU A 51 -14.26 3.42 -17.09
N ARG A 52 -13.35 4.32 -16.68
CA ARG A 52 -12.23 4.02 -15.77
C ARG A 52 -12.67 3.30 -14.50
N GLY A 53 -13.70 3.79 -13.80
CA GLY A 53 -14.12 3.20 -12.53
C GLY A 53 -14.73 1.80 -12.64
N LYS A 54 -15.28 1.41 -13.80
CA LYS A 54 -15.78 0.04 -14.03
C LYS A 54 -14.66 -0.89 -14.43
N GLY A 55 -13.81 -0.48 -15.37
CA GLY A 55 -12.67 -1.27 -15.82
C GLY A 55 -11.64 -1.51 -14.71
N GLU A 56 -11.33 -0.50 -13.89
CA GLU A 56 -10.45 -0.65 -12.73
C GLU A 56 -11.02 -1.62 -11.70
N LYS A 57 -12.34 -1.62 -11.50
CA LYS A 57 -12.98 -2.54 -10.55
C LYS A 57 -12.93 -3.98 -11.04
N GLU A 58 -13.27 -4.24 -12.30
CA GLU A 58 -13.20 -5.57 -12.91
C GLU A 58 -11.75 -6.09 -12.96
N PHE A 59 -10.78 -5.19 -13.21
CA PHE A 59 -9.36 -5.50 -13.17
C PHE A 59 -8.91 -5.87 -11.75
N LEU A 60 -9.29 -5.11 -10.73
CA LEU A 60 -8.95 -5.40 -9.33
C LEU A 60 -9.67 -6.65 -8.79
N GLU A 61 -10.83 -7.02 -9.34
CA GLU A 61 -11.49 -8.30 -9.05
C GLU A 61 -10.66 -9.48 -9.58
N SER A 62 -10.00 -9.31 -10.73
CA SER A 62 -9.13 -10.32 -11.34
C SER A 62 -7.70 -10.31 -10.76
N HIS A 63 -7.21 -9.13 -10.35
CA HIS A 63 -5.86 -8.88 -9.81
C HIS A 63 -5.94 -8.21 -8.43
N PRO A 64 -6.41 -8.94 -7.39
CA PRO A 64 -6.66 -8.37 -6.07
C PRO A 64 -5.40 -7.79 -5.41
N PHE A 65 -4.21 -8.22 -5.83
CA PHE A 65 -2.93 -7.80 -5.29
C PHE A 65 -2.21 -6.75 -6.15
N ALA A 66 -2.83 -6.30 -7.24
CA ALA A 66 -2.31 -5.18 -8.04
C ALA A 66 -2.11 -3.94 -7.16
N SER A 67 -0.90 -3.39 -7.21
CA SER A 67 -0.41 -2.25 -6.40
C SER A 67 -0.79 -2.34 -4.91
N CYS A 68 -0.86 -3.55 -4.33
CA CYS A 68 -1.35 -3.75 -2.96
C CYS A 68 -0.46 -3.12 -1.89
N VAL A 69 0.84 -2.98 -2.15
CA VAL A 69 1.76 -2.23 -1.28
C VAL A 69 1.40 -0.75 -1.24
N ALA A 70 1.11 -0.14 -2.39
CA ALA A 70 0.69 1.25 -2.48
C ALA A 70 -0.67 1.45 -1.80
N ARG A 71 -1.64 0.56 -2.04
CA ARG A 71 -2.96 0.60 -1.39
C ARG A 71 -2.86 0.49 0.13
N PHE A 72 -1.98 -0.36 0.65
CA PHE A 72 -1.69 -0.42 2.09
C PHE A 72 -1.12 0.91 2.62
N ALA A 73 -0.16 1.51 1.90
CA ALA A 73 0.38 2.82 2.27
C ALA A 73 -0.66 3.94 2.24
N VAL A 74 -1.58 3.95 1.26
CA VAL A 74 -2.72 4.89 1.21
C VAL A 74 -3.59 4.74 2.44
N GLN A 75 -4.00 3.52 2.80
CA GLN A 75 -4.83 3.25 3.98
C GLN A 75 -4.12 3.67 5.28
N LEU A 76 -2.80 3.52 5.34
CA LEU A 76 -2.00 4.03 6.46
C LEU A 76 -2.08 5.56 6.55
N GLU A 77 -1.96 6.26 5.41
CA GLU A 77 -1.97 7.72 5.32
C GLU A 77 -3.36 8.32 5.62
N VAL A 78 -4.43 7.81 5.02
CA VAL A 78 -5.78 8.40 5.18
C VAL A 78 -6.46 8.01 6.48
N GLY A 79 -6.04 6.90 7.12
CA GLY A 79 -6.66 6.45 8.36
C GLY A 79 -6.36 7.36 9.56
N GLU A 80 -7.31 7.39 10.51
CA GLU A 80 -7.22 8.12 11.77
C GLU A 80 -6.40 7.39 12.85
N GLY A 81 -6.10 8.04 13.97
CA GLY A 81 -5.44 7.38 15.10
C GLY A 81 -3.92 7.20 14.94
N LEU A 82 -3.27 7.98 14.08
CA LEU A 82 -1.80 8.10 14.03
C LEU A 82 -1.41 9.57 13.88
N ARG A 83 -0.34 9.99 14.57
CA ARG A 83 0.24 11.32 14.37
C ARG A 83 0.96 11.38 13.03
N GLN A 84 1.06 12.57 12.45
CA GLN A 84 1.77 12.79 11.18
C GLN A 84 3.22 12.28 11.20
N ARG A 85 3.92 12.45 12.34
CA ARG A 85 5.27 11.91 12.52
C ARG A 85 5.31 10.38 12.45
N GLU A 86 4.29 9.70 12.97
CA GLU A 86 4.21 8.24 12.96
C GLU A 86 3.87 7.72 11.57
N LYS A 87 2.91 8.36 10.88
CA LYS A 87 2.61 8.07 9.47
C LYS A 87 3.86 8.14 8.61
N ARG A 88 4.64 9.23 8.77
CA ARG A 88 5.93 9.40 8.08
C ARG A 88 6.95 8.33 8.44
N ALA A 89 7.06 7.95 9.71
CA ALA A 89 7.99 6.91 10.15
C ALA A 89 7.63 5.54 9.56
N PHE A 90 6.35 5.16 9.60
CA PHE A 90 5.89 3.93 8.97
C PHE A 90 6.11 3.94 7.46
N LYS A 91 5.87 5.06 6.78
CA LYS A 91 6.12 5.18 5.34
C LYS A 91 7.59 4.95 5.00
N GLN A 92 8.52 5.56 5.74
CA GLN A 92 9.95 5.31 5.55
C GLN A 92 10.32 3.83 5.74
N GLU A 93 9.73 3.21 6.76
CA GLU A 93 9.97 1.81 7.07
C GLU A 93 9.37 0.87 6.01
N ILE A 94 8.21 1.20 5.44
CA ILE A 94 7.62 0.49 4.29
C ILE A 94 8.57 0.57 3.10
N LEU A 95 9.03 1.78 2.73
CA LEU A 95 9.94 1.98 1.59
C LEU A 95 11.25 1.21 1.75
N LYS A 96 11.78 1.15 2.98
CA LYS A 96 12.95 0.33 3.30
C LYS A 96 12.67 -1.16 3.04
N ARG A 97 11.57 -1.70 3.59
CA ARG A 97 11.20 -3.11 3.41
C ARG A 97 10.86 -3.48 1.97
N VAL A 98 10.31 -2.56 1.18
CA VAL A 98 10.09 -2.75 -0.26
C VAL A 98 11.43 -3.03 -0.95
N ARG A 99 12.43 -2.17 -0.73
CA ARG A 99 13.77 -2.37 -1.31
C ARG A 99 14.42 -3.68 -0.91
N GLU A 100 14.19 -4.14 0.33
CA GLU A 100 14.71 -5.42 0.82
C GLU A 100 13.97 -6.64 0.24
N ALA A 101 12.72 -6.50 -0.17
CA ALA A 101 11.88 -7.60 -0.67
C ALA A 101 11.85 -7.74 -2.20
N CYS A 102 12.09 -6.66 -2.93
CA CYS A 102 12.17 -6.67 -4.39
C CYS A 102 13.40 -7.45 -4.87
N VAL A 103 13.27 -8.13 -6.01
CA VAL A 103 14.34 -8.92 -6.63
C VAL A 103 15.17 -8.11 -7.63
N SER A 104 14.73 -6.91 -7.97
CA SER A 104 15.44 -6.00 -8.88
C SER A 104 15.24 -4.54 -8.50
N ASP A 105 16.19 -3.68 -8.91
CA ASP A 105 16.08 -2.23 -8.75
C ASP A 105 14.91 -1.64 -9.55
N ALA A 106 14.55 -2.26 -10.69
CA ALA A 106 13.41 -1.85 -11.49
C ALA A 106 12.08 -2.06 -10.74
N GLU A 107 11.87 -3.26 -10.19
CA GLU A 107 10.69 -3.58 -9.36
C GLU A 107 10.63 -2.66 -8.14
N ALA A 108 11.77 -2.47 -7.44
CA ALA A 108 11.84 -1.59 -6.29
C ALA A 108 11.49 -0.13 -6.64
N ALA A 109 11.94 0.36 -7.81
CA ALA A 109 11.63 1.70 -8.29
C ALA A 109 10.14 1.86 -8.61
N THR A 110 9.55 0.90 -9.33
CA THR A 110 8.10 0.90 -9.66
C THR A 110 7.26 0.95 -8.39
N VAL A 111 7.42 -0.01 -7.48
CA VAL A 111 6.64 -0.08 -6.24
C VAL A 111 6.86 1.16 -5.37
N THR A 112 8.10 1.67 -5.30
CA THR A 112 8.39 2.92 -4.57
C THR A 112 7.66 4.11 -5.16
N ALA A 113 7.63 4.24 -6.49
CA ALA A 113 6.93 5.32 -7.17
C ALA A 113 5.42 5.25 -6.91
N GLU A 114 4.81 4.06 -6.99
CA GLU A 114 3.39 3.85 -6.68
C GLU A 114 3.06 4.24 -5.23
N VAL A 115 3.88 3.81 -4.26
CA VAL A 115 3.69 4.14 -2.84
C VAL A 115 3.78 5.64 -2.61
N LEU A 116 4.79 6.31 -3.19
CA LEU A 116 5.00 7.74 -2.99
C LEU A 116 3.88 8.57 -3.63
N TRP A 117 3.45 8.20 -4.84
CA TRP A 117 2.38 8.90 -5.54
C TRP A 117 1.01 8.66 -4.89
N GLY A 118 0.69 7.40 -4.60
CA GLY A 118 -0.61 7.03 -4.02
C GLY A 118 -0.83 7.52 -2.59
N SER A 119 0.26 7.71 -1.82
CA SER A 119 0.18 8.16 -0.42
C SER A 119 0.69 9.59 -0.22
N SER A 120 0.74 10.43 -1.26
CA SER A 120 1.05 11.85 -1.07
C SER A 120 -0.01 12.51 -0.17
N PRO A 121 0.39 13.37 0.80
CA PRO A 121 -0.55 14.19 1.56
C PRO A 121 -1.37 15.14 0.70
#